data_AF-A0A9E2LSY1-F1
#
_entry.id   AF-A0A9E2LSY1-F1
#
_cell.length_a   1.000
_cell.length_b   1.000
_cell.length_c   1.000
_cell.angle_alpha   90.00
_cell.angle_beta   90.00
_cell.angle_gamma   90.00
#
_symmetry.space_group_name_H-M   'P 1'
#
loop_
_entity.id
_entity.type
_entity.pdbx_description
1 polymer ?
#
loop_
_entity_poly.entity_id
_entity_poly.type
_entity_poly.pdbx_seq_one_letter_code
_entity_poly.pdbx_strand_id
1 'polypeptide(L)'
;MKRWILLLVMAMLVSACSKEPAAYLIAGSQVSITVERIKPNFWTKGWDLDLVARQHPNCQRRYHLKHTNSTKVRVDVYSPQRGVFILRQGKRWYVTDLRTCAFDTFADPPPAPGEPMGSFMEKGGVFTFVESGGRASAPDTDAEAD
;
A
#
# COMPACT_ATOMS: atom_id res chain seq x y z
N MET A 1 7.40 44.85 -5.90
CA MET A 1 8.24 43.84 -5.22
C MET A 1 7.52 43.11 -4.08
N LYS A 2 6.92 43.79 -3.09
CA LYS A 2 6.22 43.15 -1.95
C LYS A 2 5.02 42.25 -2.32
N ARG A 3 4.27 42.62 -3.37
CA ARG A 3 3.17 41.80 -3.94
C ARG A 3 3.65 40.49 -4.56
N TRP A 4 4.84 40.49 -5.17
CA TRP A 4 5.44 39.28 -5.77
C TRP A 4 5.94 38.31 -4.71
N ILE A 5 6.51 38.82 -3.62
CA ILE A 5 6.92 37.99 -2.47
C ILE A 5 5.71 37.29 -1.85
N LEU A 6 4.58 37.99 -1.71
CA LEU A 6 3.35 37.40 -1.18
C LEU A 6 2.79 36.29 -2.09
N LEU A 7 2.86 36.47 -3.41
CA LEU A 7 2.43 35.46 -4.39
C LEU A 7 3.35 34.22 -4.40
N LEU A 8 4.66 34.41 -4.24
CA LEU A 8 5.65 33.32 -4.14
C LEU A 8 5.47 32.49 -2.86
N VAL A 9 5.23 33.15 -1.73
CA VAL A 9 4.91 32.46 -0.47
C VAL A 9 3.62 31.67 -0.64
N MET A 10 2.57 32.27 -1.20
CA MET A 10 1.28 31.58 -1.41
C MET A 10 1.40 30.39 -2.37
N ALA A 11 2.26 30.47 -3.39
CA ALA A 11 2.52 29.35 -4.30
C ALA A 11 3.20 28.16 -3.59
N MET A 12 4.09 28.40 -2.61
CA MET A 12 4.70 27.32 -1.82
C MET A 12 3.72 26.62 -0.89
N LEU A 13 2.67 27.30 -0.41
CA LEU A 13 1.68 26.66 0.47
C LEU A 13 0.76 25.65 -0.26
N VAL A 14 0.76 25.65 -1.60
CA VAL A 14 -0.15 24.80 -2.39
C VAL A 14 0.41 23.39 -2.68
N SER A 15 1.71 23.15 -2.50
CA SER A 15 2.38 21.91 -2.92
C SER A 15 2.57 20.85 -1.82
N ALA A 16 1.81 20.90 -0.73
CA ALA A 16 1.86 19.87 0.30
C ALA A 16 1.19 18.56 -0.15
N CYS A 17 1.92 17.72 -0.88
CA CYS A 17 1.55 16.33 -1.19
C CYS A 17 2.00 15.43 -0.03
N SER A 18 1.07 14.72 0.62
CA SER A 18 1.41 13.71 1.63
C SER A 18 1.53 12.34 0.98
N LYS A 19 2.61 11.60 1.27
CA LYS A 19 2.77 10.20 0.86
C LYS A 19 3.10 9.36 2.10
N GLU A 20 2.31 8.33 2.31
CA GLU A 20 2.43 7.47 3.49
C GLU A 20 2.48 6.00 3.04
N PRO A 21 3.69 5.42 2.95
CA PRO A 21 3.89 4.02 2.62
C PRO A 21 3.71 3.12 3.84
N ALA A 22 3.06 1.97 3.65
CA ALA A 22 3.02 0.89 4.62
C ALA A 22 3.44 -0.41 3.92
N ALA A 23 4.46 -1.08 4.44
CA ALA A 23 5.00 -2.31 3.88
C ALA A 23 4.65 -3.52 4.74
N TYR A 24 4.35 -4.64 4.07
CA TYR A 24 4.29 -5.97 4.65
C TYR A 24 5.41 -6.81 4.03
N LEU A 25 6.33 -7.27 4.88
CA LEU A 25 7.46 -8.10 4.50
C LEU A 25 7.11 -9.57 4.78
N ILE A 26 7.40 -10.44 3.80
CA ILE A 26 7.01 -11.84 3.80
C ILE A 26 8.27 -12.65 3.52
N ALA A 27 8.68 -13.52 4.45
CA ALA A 27 9.93 -14.28 4.34
C ALA A 27 11.16 -13.36 4.11
N GLY A 28 11.41 -12.46 5.06
CA GLY A 28 12.49 -11.49 5.01
C GLY A 28 12.27 -10.35 4.00
N SER A 29 13.37 -9.84 3.43
CA SER A 29 13.37 -8.68 2.53
C SER A 29 13.14 -9.03 1.05
N GLN A 30 13.04 -10.32 0.71
CA GLN A 30 12.94 -10.77 -0.68
C GLN A 30 11.54 -10.58 -1.26
N VAL A 31 10.49 -10.81 -0.46
CA VAL A 31 9.09 -10.67 -0.88
C VAL A 31 8.42 -9.60 -0.02
N SER A 32 7.89 -8.56 -0.66
CA SER A 32 7.21 -7.48 0.04
C SER A 32 6.04 -6.94 -0.77
N ILE A 33 5.02 -6.53 -0.03
CA ILE A 33 3.85 -5.84 -0.54
C ILE A 33 3.76 -4.53 0.19
N THR A 34 3.88 -3.43 -0.54
CA THR A 34 3.77 -2.10 0.03
C THR A 34 2.54 -1.41 -0.54
N VAL A 35 1.71 -0.85 0.33
CA VAL A 35 0.61 0.02 -0.07
C VAL A 35 0.96 1.43 0.33
N GLU A 36 0.94 2.34 -0.62
CA GLU A 36 1.18 3.76 -0.41
C GLU A 36 -0.14 4.50 -0.55
N ARG A 37 -0.50 5.31 0.44
CA ARG A 37 -1.58 6.29 0.31
C ARG A 37 -0.99 7.65 -0.03
N ILE A 38 -1.46 8.24 -1.10
CA ILE A 38 -1.00 9.52 -1.63
C ILE A 38 -2.15 10.51 -1.57
N LYS A 39 -1.93 11.63 -0.91
CA LYS A 39 -2.84 12.77 -0.95
C LYS A 39 -2.22 13.81 -1.89
N PRO A 40 -2.80 14.03 -3.08
CA PRO A 40 -2.21 14.94 -4.05
C PRO A 40 -2.17 16.38 -3.52
N ASN A 41 -3.25 16.82 -2.86
CA ASN A 41 -3.37 18.16 -2.29
C ASN A 41 -4.15 18.09 -0.97
N PHE A 42 -3.89 19.03 -0.06
CA PHE A 42 -4.56 19.07 1.25
C PHE A 42 -6.08 19.30 1.18
N TRP A 43 -6.59 19.88 0.07
CA TRP A 43 -8.02 20.14 -0.15
C TRP A 43 -8.79 18.98 -0.79
N THR A 44 -8.09 18.01 -1.39
CA THR A 44 -8.74 16.88 -2.05
C THR A 44 -9.29 15.91 -1.01
N LYS A 45 -10.59 15.62 -1.09
CA LYS A 45 -11.24 14.65 -0.21
C LYS A 45 -10.99 13.23 -0.75
N GLY A 46 -9.92 12.61 -0.28
CA GLY A 46 -9.62 11.23 -0.62
C GLY A 46 -8.12 10.94 -0.65
N TRP A 47 -7.81 9.73 -1.09
CA TRP A 47 -6.47 9.20 -1.23
C TRP A 47 -6.35 8.43 -2.54
N ASP A 48 -5.29 8.71 -3.28
CA ASP A 48 -4.76 7.80 -4.29
C ASP A 48 -3.99 6.69 -3.60
N LEU A 49 -4.01 5.51 -4.20
CA LEU A 49 -3.43 4.32 -3.61
C LEU A 49 -2.54 3.65 -4.63
N ASP A 50 -1.32 3.35 -4.25
CA ASP A 50 -0.39 2.59 -5.07
C ASP A 50 0.01 1.30 -4.36
N LEU A 51 -0.06 0.21 -5.10
CA LEU A 51 0.44 -1.10 -4.69
C LEU A 51 1.81 -1.31 -5.31
N VAL A 52 2.84 -1.47 -4.47
CA VAL A 52 4.16 -1.90 -4.90
C VAL A 52 4.32 -3.37 -4.54
N ALA A 53 4.32 -4.19 -5.58
CA ALA A 53 4.53 -5.63 -5.53
C ALA A 53 6.02 -5.92 -5.80
N ARG A 54 6.70 -6.54 -4.84
CA ARG A 54 8.12 -6.85 -4.95
C ARG A 54 8.41 -8.30 -4.56
N GLN A 55 9.06 -9.03 -5.43
CA GLN A 55 9.69 -10.31 -5.19
C GLN A 55 11.02 -10.34 -5.94
N HIS A 56 12.14 -10.10 -5.26
CA HIS A 56 13.45 -10.12 -5.91
C HIS A 56 13.83 -11.54 -6.37
N PRO A 57 14.50 -11.70 -7.52
CA PRO A 57 14.79 -10.73 -8.59
C PRO A 57 13.67 -10.62 -9.65
N ASN A 58 12.63 -11.45 -9.53
CA ASN A 58 11.66 -11.68 -10.60
C ASN A 58 10.65 -10.53 -10.78
N CYS A 59 10.38 -9.78 -9.71
CA CYS A 59 9.32 -8.78 -9.71
C CYS A 59 9.59 -7.55 -8.85
N GLN A 60 9.39 -6.38 -9.44
CA GLN A 60 9.30 -5.10 -8.75
C GLN A 60 8.46 -4.14 -9.61
N ARG A 61 7.14 -4.07 -9.34
CA ARG A 61 6.21 -3.21 -10.08
C ARG A 61 5.29 -2.44 -9.15
N ARG A 62 4.96 -1.23 -9.60
CA ARG A 62 3.97 -0.33 -8.99
C ARG A 62 2.69 -0.38 -9.81
N TYR A 63 1.57 -0.59 -9.15
CA TYR A 63 0.23 -0.60 -9.73
C TYR A 63 -0.62 0.46 -9.05
N HIS A 64 -1.28 1.29 -9.86
CA HIS A 64 -2.21 2.29 -9.36
C HIS A 64 -3.53 1.62 -9.01
N LEU A 65 -3.88 1.62 -7.73
CA LEU A 65 -5.20 1.22 -7.27
C LEU A 65 -6.18 2.37 -7.50
N LYS A 66 -7.47 2.06 -7.47
CA LYS A 66 -8.49 3.09 -7.67
C LYS A 66 -8.53 4.07 -6.51
N HIS A 67 -8.75 5.34 -6.82
CA HIS A 67 -8.97 6.40 -5.84
C HIS A 67 -10.05 6.02 -4.81
N THR A 68 -9.82 6.39 -3.55
CA THR A 68 -10.80 6.25 -2.46
C THR A 68 -11.13 7.60 -1.84
N ASN A 69 -12.42 7.90 -1.74
CA ASN A 69 -12.90 9.08 -1.02
C ASN A 69 -12.96 8.86 0.51
N SER A 70 -12.62 7.64 0.98
CA SER A 70 -12.65 7.33 2.41
C SER A 70 -11.48 8.01 3.14
N THR A 71 -11.79 8.73 4.22
CA THR A 71 -10.76 9.28 5.12
C THR A 71 -9.96 8.17 5.80
N LYS A 72 -10.65 7.06 6.13
CA LYS A 72 -10.02 5.86 6.71
C LYS A 72 -9.78 4.86 5.60
N VAL A 73 -8.54 4.85 5.11
CA VAL A 73 -8.08 3.87 4.12
C VAL A 73 -7.89 2.53 4.80
N ARG A 74 -8.55 1.49 4.27
CA ARG A 74 -8.36 0.11 4.68
C ARG A 74 -8.19 -0.76 3.45
N VAL A 75 -7.10 -1.53 3.41
CA VAL A 75 -6.84 -2.52 2.36
C VAL A 75 -6.55 -3.85 3.03
N ASP A 76 -7.47 -4.81 2.90
CA ASP A 76 -7.27 -6.15 3.46
C ASP A 76 -6.45 -7.00 2.47
N VAL A 77 -5.57 -7.84 3.00
CA VAL A 77 -4.66 -8.69 2.23
C VAL A 77 -4.94 -10.15 2.56
N TYR A 78 -5.11 -10.94 1.51
CA TYR A 78 -5.33 -12.37 1.57
C TYR A 78 -4.29 -13.08 0.70
N SER A 79 -3.89 -14.29 1.09
CA SER A 79 -3.00 -15.14 0.30
C SER A 79 -3.68 -16.49 0.03
N PRO A 80 -4.17 -16.74 -1.20
CA PRO A 80 -4.69 -18.05 -1.58
C PRO A 80 -3.59 -19.08 -1.83
N GLN A 81 -2.42 -18.63 -2.31
CA GLN A 81 -1.27 -19.48 -2.60
C GLN A 81 0.02 -18.66 -2.47
N ARG A 82 1.16 -19.32 -2.23
CA ARG A 82 2.48 -18.67 -2.17
C ARG A 82 2.76 -17.84 -3.43
N GLY A 83 3.06 -16.56 -3.23
CA GLY A 83 3.37 -15.61 -4.31
C GLY A 83 2.15 -14.94 -4.94
N VAL A 84 0.93 -15.39 -4.64
CA VAL A 84 -0.31 -14.77 -5.10
C VAL A 84 -0.98 -14.07 -3.92
N PHE A 85 -1.37 -12.82 -4.13
CA PHE A 85 -2.00 -11.99 -3.13
C PHE A 85 -3.26 -11.35 -3.68
N ILE A 86 -4.30 -11.38 -2.88
CA ILE A 86 -5.58 -10.74 -3.18
C ILE A 86 -5.73 -9.57 -2.21
N LEU A 87 -5.95 -8.38 -2.77
CA LEU A 87 -6.17 -7.16 -2.01
C LEU A 87 -7.64 -6.75 -2.13
N ARG A 88 -8.23 -6.38 -1.01
CA ARG A 88 -9.60 -5.87 -0.94
C ARG A 88 -9.58 -4.42 -0.47
N GLN A 89 -10.09 -3.54 -1.33
CA GLN A 89 -10.29 -2.13 -1.03
C GLN A 89 -11.80 -1.85 -0.99
N GLY A 90 -12.40 -1.99 0.20
CA GLY A 90 -13.85 -1.83 0.38
C GLY A 90 -14.65 -2.88 -0.40
N LYS A 91 -15.18 -2.49 -1.58
CA LYS A 91 -15.91 -3.37 -2.50
C LYS A 91 -15.08 -3.83 -3.71
N ARG A 92 -13.90 -3.24 -3.93
CA ARG A 92 -13.03 -3.57 -5.07
C ARG A 92 -12.03 -4.64 -4.68
N TRP A 93 -11.75 -5.53 -5.61
CA TRP A 93 -10.84 -6.65 -5.43
C TRP A 93 -9.74 -6.58 -6.48
N TYR A 94 -8.52 -6.84 -6.04
CA TYR A 94 -7.32 -6.85 -6.86
C TYR A 94 -6.57 -8.14 -6.62
N VAL A 95 -5.92 -8.65 -7.65
CA VAL A 95 -5.00 -9.78 -7.54
C VAL A 95 -3.65 -9.36 -8.06
N THR A 96 -2.61 -9.76 -7.35
CA THR A 96 -1.23 -9.63 -7.82
C THR A 96 -0.52 -10.97 -7.67
N ASP A 97 0.16 -11.37 -8.72
CA ASP A 97 1.07 -12.51 -8.70
C ASP A 97 2.50 -11.98 -8.76
N LEU A 98 3.23 -12.16 -7.67
CA LEU A 98 4.61 -11.72 -7.53
C LEU A 98 5.60 -12.59 -8.33
N ARG A 99 5.20 -13.80 -8.75
CA ARG A 99 6.04 -14.68 -9.57
C ARG A 99 6.07 -14.25 -11.03
N THR A 100 4.94 -13.76 -11.53
CA THR A 100 4.77 -13.34 -12.94
C THR A 100 4.68 -11.83 -13.12
N CYS A 101 4.68 -11.04 -12.03
CA CYS A 101 4.33 -9.62 -12.05
C CYS A 101 3.00 -9.32 -12.74
N ALA A 102 2.03 -10.21 -12.59
CA ALA A 102 0.69 -9.97 -13.06
C ALA A 102 -0.09 -9.16 -12.02
N PHE A 103 -0.95 -8.27 -12.51
CA PHE A 103 -1.90 -7.53 -11.70
C PHE A 103 -3.21 -7.45 -12.46
N ASP A 104 -4.29 -7.79 -11.78
CA ASP A 104 -5.63 -7.76 -12.34
C ASP A 104 -6.66 -7.32 -11.29
N THR A 105 -7.86 -6.95 -11.76
CA THR A 105 -8.96 -6.46 -10.93
C THR A 105 -10.17 -7.36 -11.10
N PHE A 106 -10.79 -7.77 -10.00
CA PHE A 106 -12.05 -8.50 -10.05
C PHE A 106 -13.23 -7.55 -9.87
N ALA A 107 -14.26 -7.71 -10.71
CA ALA A 107 -15.52 -7.00 -10.57
C ALA A 107 -16.32 -7.50 -9.36
N ASP A 108 -16.28 -8.82 -9.13
CA ASP A 108 -17.00 -9.52 -8.07
C ASP A 108 -16.04 -10.09 -7.01
N PRO A 109 -16.52 -10.32 -5.77
CA PRO A 109 -15.70 -10.95 -4.74
C PRO A 109 -15.26 -12.36 -5.20
N PRO A 110 -13.95 -12.68 -5.16
CA PRO A 110 -13.48 -14.01 -5.49
C PRO A 110 -14.06 -15.02 -4.48
N PRO A 111 -14.53 -16.20 -4.95
CA PRO A 111 -15.21 -17.18 -4.10
C PRO A 111 -14.32 -17.75 -2.99
N ALA A 112 -12.99 -17.73 -3.18
CA ALA A 112 -12.01 -18.13 -2.19
C ALA A 112 -10.84 -17.12 -2.17
N PRO A 113 -10.90 -16.06 -1.35
CA PRO A 113 -9.81 -15.07 -1.27
C PRO A 113 -8.53 -15.63 -0.64
N GLY A 114 -8.60 -16.76 0.05
CA GLY A 114 -7.47 -17.39 0.73
C GLY A 114 -7.37 -17.02 2.21
N GLU A 115 -6.21 -17.29 2.80
CA GLU A 115 -5.94 -17.03 4.21
C GLU A 115 -5.77 -15.51 4.45
N PRO A 116 -6.42 -14.92 5.47
CA PRO A 116 -6.27 -13.51 5.77
C PRO A 116 -4.89 -13.25 6.38
N MET A 117 -4.06 -12.47 5.69
CA MET A 117 -2.72 -12.09 6.18
C MET A 117 -2.82 -10.89 7.13
N GLY A 118 -3.71 -9.96 6.84
CA GLY A 118 -3.87 -8.73 7.61
C GLY A 118 -4.49 -7.62 6.80
N SER A 119 -4.35 -6.41 7.28
CA SER A 119 -4.94 -5.21 6.68
C SER A 119 -4.01 -4.02 6.82
N PHE A 120 -3.79 -3.28 5.74
CA PHE A 120 -3.24 -1.94 5.79
C PHE A 120 -4.31 -0.99 6.31
N MET A 121 -4.06 -0.38 7.46
CA MET A 121 -4.97 0.58 8.06
C MET A 121 -4.21 1.60 8.91
N GLU A 122 -4.89 2.67 9.27
CA GLU A 122 -4.34 3.64 10.21
C GLU A 122 -4.44 3.10 11.65
N LYS A 123 -3.30 3.00 12.33
CA LYS A 123 -3.20 2.63 13.74
C LYS A 123 -2.39 3.69 14.48
N GLY A 124 -3.02 4.36 15.45
CA GLY A 124 -2.36 5.44 16.20
C GLY A 124 -1.96 6.65 15.33
N GLY A 125 -2.69 6.92 14.24
CA GLY A 125 -2.39 8.03 13.32
C GLY A 125 -1.35 7.72 12.26
N VAL A 126 -0.77 6.51 12.24
CA VAL A 126 0.20 6.07 11.24
C VAL A 126 -0.41 4.99 10.36
N PHE A 127 -0.24 5.10 9.04
CA PHE A 127 -0.64 4.06 8.11
C PHE A 127 0.31 2.87 8.22
N THR A 128 -0.20 1.72 8.63
CA THR A 128 0.62 0.54 8.92
C THR A 128 -0.09 -0.74 8.51
N PHE A 129 0.68 -1.82 8.37
CA PHE A 129 0.12 -3.15 8.19
C PHE A 129 -0.21 -3.77 9.55
N VAL A 130 -1.44 -4.23 9.73
CA VAL A 130 -1.89 -4.92 10.93
C VAL A 130 -2.23 -6.35 10.55
N GLU A 131 -1.41 -7.29 11.01
CA GLU A 131 -1.61 -8.71 10.74
C GLU A 131 -2.93 -9.24 11.32
N SER A 132 -3.53 -10.20 10.61
CA SER A 132 -4.62 -11.00 11.16
C SER A 132 -4.00 -12.01 12.12
N GLY A 133 -4.40 -11.99 13.39
CA GLY A 133 -3.70 -12.67 14.49
C GLY A 133 -3.23 -14.09 14.15
N GLY A 134 -1.90 -14.27 14.10
CA GLY A 134 -1.29 -15.60 13.99
C GLY A 134 0.12 -15.69 13.41
N ARG A 135 0.66 -14.65 12.77
CA ARG A 135 2.09 -14.64 12.39
C ARG A 135 2.62 -13.22 12.37
N ALA A 136 3.13 -12.79 13.52
CA ALA A 136 4.17 -11.77 13.62
C ALA A 136 5.23 -12.07 12.57
N SER A 137 5.23 -11.33 11.46
CA SER A 137 6.43 -11.17 10.65
C SER A 137 7.42 -10.46 11.56
N ALA A 138 8.21 -11.27 12.27
CA ALA A 138 9.38 -10.81 12.98
C ALA A 138 10.23 -10.00 11.99
N PRO A 139 10.79 -8.85 12.39
CA PRO A 139 11.85 -8.25 11.61
C PRO A 139 13.03 -9.21 11.69
N ASP A 140 13.37 -9.84 10.57
CA ASP A 140 14.63 -10.57 10.41
C ASP A 140 15.76 -9.57 10.68
N THR A 141 16.21 -9.56 11.94
CA THR A 141 17.42 -8.87 12.37
C THR A 141 18.56 -9.80 11.99
N ASP A 142 18.89 -9.85 10.70
CA ASP A 142 20.18 -10.34 10.27
C ASP A 142 21.17 -9.21 10.51
N ALA A 143 21.67 -9.23 11.74
CA ALA A 143 22.83 -8.49 12.18
C ALA A 143 24.02 -8.84 11.29
N GLU A 144 24.62 -7.78 10.76
CA GLU A 144 26.04 -7.62 10.42
C GLU A 144 26.95 -8.62 11.17
N ALA A 145 27.57 -9.54 10.42
CA ALA A 145 28.80 -10.23 10.78
C ALA A 145 29.45 -10.80 9.52
N ASP A 146 30.32 -10.00 8.89
CA ASP A 146 31.69 -10.38 8.47
C ASP A 146 32.42 -9.21 7.80
#